data_AF-A0A7C7RUU6-F1
#
_entry.id   AF-A0A7C7RUU6-F1
#
_cell.length_a   1.000
_cell.length_b   1.000
_cell.length_c   1.000
_cell.angle_alpha   90.00
_cell.angle_beta   90.00
_cell.angle_gamma   90.00
#
_symmetry.space_group_name_H-M   'P 1'
#
loop_
_entity.id
_entity.type
_entity.pdbx_description
1 polymer ?
#
loop_
_entity_poly.entity_id
_entity_poly.type
_entity_poly.pdbx_seq_one_letter_code
_entity_poly.pdbx_strand_id
1 'polypeptide(L)'
;PSHTLDGLRYEPQGWNNCGPATLAMALSYWGREETQREIAPALKPDPEDKNVSPEEMAGYVRSLELKAVVRVGGDLELLKRLVAAGFPVLVETWYVRDAADQLGHYRLIVGYDDGAGHFLTYDSLHGPDILIGYRELDELWRVFNRVYLVAYPAERAADLAAVLGPDLDERTAMGGALETARREALEPPDTCVAYADCADAEPFAWFNLGSSLVALGEVEEAAAAYDRARLLGLPGRMLWYQFGPYEAYYAAGRYEEVIALADATLAVTRNLEESYYWRGMARLALGDVEGARADFETALGYHEGWPPALEALGRLKEQ
;
A
#
# COMPACT_ATOMS: atom_id res chain seq x y z
N PRO A 1 8.25 24.54 -13.82
CA PRO A 1 9.40 24.57 -12.89
C PRO A 1 9.96 23.15 -12.80
N SER A 2 11.20 22.99 -12.38
CA SER A 2 11.79 21.67 -12.14
C SER A 2 12.56 21.68 -10.83
N HIS A 3 12.62 20.51 -10.18
CA HIS A 3 13.37 20.29 -8.96
C HIS A 3 13.85 18.85 -8.93
N THR A 4 15.08 18.64 -8.46
CA THR A 4 15.67 17.30 -8.31
C THR A 4 16.42 17.26 -6.99
N LEU A 5 16.24 16.16 -6.26
CA LEU A 5 16.99 15.83 -5.06
C LEU A 5 18.22 15.01 -5.46
N ASP A 6 19.39 15.49 -5.08
CA ASP A 6 20.67 14.84 -5.34
C ASP A 6 21.18 14.10 -4.10
N GLY A 7 22.18 13.23 -4.29
CA GLY A 7 22.89 12.56 -3.19
C GLY A 7 22.24 11.27 -2.67
N LEU A 8 21.14 10.84 -3.29
CA LEU A 8 20.54 9.54 -3.00
C LEU A 8 21.40 8.41 -3.58
N ARG A 9 21.50 7.30 -2.84
CA ARG A 9 22.10 6.07 -3.31
C ARG A 9 21.03 5.20 -3.97
N TYR A 10 21.26 4.80 -5.21
CA TYR A 10 20.43 3.80 -5.88
C TYR A 10 20.72 2.38 -5.36
N GLU A 11 19.67 1.57 -5.26
CA GLU A 11 19.78 0.16 -4.90
C GLU A 11 18.80 -0.71 -5.73
N PRO A 12 19.29 -1.68 -6.53
CA PRO A 12 18.43 -2.60 -7.26
C PRO A 12 17.80 -3.62 -6.31
N GLN A 13 16.56 -4.03 -6.54
CA GLN A 13 15.92 -5.02 -5.67
C GLN A 13 16.42 -6.45 -5.93
N GLY A 14 16.43 -7.24 -4.85
CA GLY A 14 16.40 -8.70 -4.89
C GLY A 14 14.98 -9.24 -5.07
N TRP A 15 14.83 -10.54 -4.81
CA TRP A 15 13.56 -11.25 -4.88
C TRP A 15 12.52 -10.63 -3.93
N ASN A 16 11.36 -10.21 -4.44
CA ASN A 16 10.28 -9.55 -3.69
C ASN A 16 10.73 -8.38 -2.78
N ASN A 17 11.80 -7.67 -3.14
CA ASN A 17 12.41 -6.63 -2.29
C ASN A 17 12.07 -5.19 -2.71
N CYS A 18 11.05 -4.93 -3.53
CA CYS A 18 10.74 -3.57 -3.99
C CYS A 18 10.57 -2.57 -2.84
N GLY A 19 9.79 -2.91 -1.80
CA GLY A 19 9.60 -2.09 -0.62
C GLY A 19 10.92 -1.81 0.13
N PRO A 20 11.63 -2.84 0.64
CA PRO A 20 12.90 -2.66 1.34
C PRO A 20 13.99 -1.92 0.54
N ALA A 21 14.11 -2.20 -0.77
CA ALA A 21 15.07 -1.50 -1.62
C ALA A 21 14.70 -0.02 -1.80
N THR A 22 13.42 0.27 -2.05
CA THR A 22 12.94 1.66 -2.19
C THR A 22 13.09 2.43 -0.89
N LEU A 23 12.84 1.79 0.25
CA LEU A 23 13.06 2.39 1.57
C LEU A 23 14.54 2.66 1.83
N ALA A 24 15.45 1.75 1.48
CA ALA A 24 16.89 1.97 1.59
C ALA A 24 17.34 3.19 0.78
N MET A 25 16.85 3.32 -0.46
CA MET A 25 17.11 4.49 -1.30
C MET A 25 16.61 5.79 -0.64
N ALA A 26 15.38 5.79 -0.11
CA ALA A 26 14.81 6.96 0.57
C ALA A 26 15.61 7.35 1.83
N LEU A 27 16.01 6.37 2.63
CA LEU A 27 16.78 6.57 3.85
C LEU A 27 18.21 7.08 3.57
N SER A 28 18.80 6.70 2.43
CA SER A 28 20.14 7.16 2.03
C SER A 28 20.23 8.69 1.90
N TYR A 29 19.13 9.35 1.53
CA TYR A 29 19.04 10.81 1.47
C TYR A 29 19.30 11.48 2.83
N TRP A 30 18.97 10.76 3.91
CA TRP A 30 19.18 11.21 5.30
C TRP A 30 20.47 10.63 5.92
N GLY A 31 21.40 10.17 5.08
CA GLY A 31 22.71 9.69 5.52
C GLY A 31 22.69 8.29 6.13
N ARG A 32 21.58 7.53 5.99
CA ARG A 32 21.53 6.13 6.41
C ARG A 32 22.32 5.23 5.47
N GLU A 33 22.95 4.21 6.04
CA GLU A 33 23.80 3.28 5.30
C GLU A 33 23.14 1.92 5.07
N GLU A 34 22.04 1.62 5.77
CA GLU A 34 21.29 0.38 5.60
C GLU A 34 20.91 0.15 4.14
N THR A 35 21.04 -1.10 3.71
CA THR A 35 20.63 -1.58 2.40
C THR A 35 19.41 -2.49 2.57
N GLN A 36 18.82 -2.94 1.47
CA GLN A 36 17.74 -3.91 1.55
C GLN A 36 18.13 -5.19 2.31
N ARG A 37 19.42 -5.51 2.46
CA ARG A 37 19.89 -6.70 3.19
C ARG A 37 19.66 -6.58 4.69
N GLU A 38 19.75 -5.37 5.23
CA GLU A 38 19.46 -5.09 6.63
C GLU A 38 17.97 -4.80 6.85
N ILE A 39 17.32 -4.16 5.87
CA ILE A 39 15.90 -3.77 5.98
C ILE A 39 14.97 -4.97 5.76
N ALA A 40 15.21 -5.80 4.73
CA ALA A 40 14.28 -6.86 4.35
C ALA A 40 13.97 -7.85 5.48
N PRO A 41 14.94 -8.38 6.26
CA PRO A 41 14.63 -9.31 7.35
C PRO A 41 13.77 -8.71 8.47
N ALA A 42 13.78 -7.38 8.63
CA ALA A 42 12.96 -6.70 9.62
C ALA A 42 11.53 -6.43 9.14
N LEU A 43 11.35 -6.27 7.83
CA LEU A 43 10.05 -5.96 7.22
C LEU A 43 9.32 -7.18 6.67
N LYS A 44 10.07 -8.20 6.23
CA LYS A 44 9.54 -9.45 5.71
C LYS A 44 10.34 -10.62 6.31
N PRO A 45 9.86 -11.21 7.41
CA PRO A 45 10.56 -12.35 8.01
C PRO A 45 10.51 -13.60 7.12
N ASP A 46 9.46 -13.76 6.29
CA ASP A 46 9.43 -14.73 5.18
C ASP A 46 9.98 -14.07 3.90
N PRO A 47 11.09 -14.56 3.32
CA PRO A 47 11.61 -14.06 2.05
C PRO A 47 10.62 -14.16 0.87
N GLU A 48 9.63 -15.03 0.96
CA GLU A 48 8.59 -15.20 -0.05
C GLU A 48 7.42 -14.23 0.11
N ASP A 49 7.33 -13.53 1.24
CA ASP A 49 6.33 -12.50 1.44
C ASP A 49 6.44 -11.46 0.31
N LYS A 50 5.28 -11.24 -0.32
CA LYS A 50 5.14 -10.39 -1.51
C LYS A 50 4.82 -8.97 -1.12
N ASN A 51 4.29 -8.77 0.07
CA ASN A 51 3.82 -7.49 0.55
C ASN A 51 4.77 -6.97 1.61
N VAL A 52 5.05 -5.67 1.54
CA VAL A 52 5.59 -4.96 2.69
C VAL A 52 4.76 -3.70 2.74
N SER A 53 3.90 -3.58 3.75
CA SER A 53 2.96 -2.48 3.83
C SER A 53 3.71 -1.16 4.12
N PRO A 54 3.15 -0.01 3.69
CA PRO A 54 3.72 1.28 4.04
C PRO A 54 3.83 1.52 5.55
N GLU A 55 2.92 0.97 6.35
CA GLU A 55 2.98 1.11 7.81
C GLU A 55 4.08 0.27 8.46
N GLU A 56 4.39 -0.92 7.94
CA GLU A 56 5.57 -1.69 8.38
C GLU A 56 6.86 -0.93 8.08
N MET A 57 6.97 -0.36 6.88
CA MET A 57 8.09 0.53 6.52
C MET A 57 8.18 1.71 7.47
N ALA A 58 7.06 2.37 7.78
CA ALA A 58 7.02 3.48 8.71
C ALA A 58 7.43 3.07 10.13
N GLY A 59 7.02 1.88 10.59
CA GLY A 59 7.47 1.26 11.84
C GLY A 59 8.98 1.08 11.89
N TYR A 60 9.57 0.54 10.81
CA TYR A 60 11.02 0.39 10.69
C TYR A 60 11.74 1.74 10.70
N VAL A 61 11.27 2.74 9.95
CA VAL A 61 11.83 4.10 9.98
C VAL A 61 11.84 4.68 11.39
N ARG A 62 10.73 4.51 12.14
CA ARG A 62 10.62 4.98 13.53
C ARG A 62 11.61 4.27 14.47
N SER A 63 11.98 3.02 14.18
CA SER A 63 13.01 2.27 14.93
C SER A 63 14.43 2.84 14.74
N LEU A 64 14.67 3.58 13.65
CA LEU A 64 15.94 4.24 13.35
C LEU A 64 16.05 5.66 13.91
N GLU A 65 15.17 6.02 14.87
CA GLU A 65 15.06 7.38 15.45
C GLU A 65 14.65 8.48 14.43
N LEU A 66 14.19 8.07 13.25
CA LEU A 66 13.58 8.96 12.26
C LEU A 66 12.07 9.04 12.49
N LYS A 67 11.41 9.94 11.75
CA LYS A 67 9.96 10.05 11.68
C LYS A 67 9.46 9.57 10.32
N ALA A 68 8.24 9.05 10.31
CA ALA A 68 7.57 8.61 9.09
C ALA A 68 6.09 9.00 9.14
N VAL A 69 5.61 9.52 8.01
CA VAL A 69 4.19 9.77 7.74
C VAL A 69 3.80 8.93 6.52
N VAL A 70 2.73 8.15 6.68
CA VAL A 70 2.04 7.44 5.59
C VAL A 70 0.66 8.04 5.45
N ARG A 71 0.26 8.41 4.26
CA ARG A 71 -1.08 8.92 3.97
C ARG A 71 -1.53 8.43 2.61
N VAL A 72 -2.83 8.52 2.37
CA VAL A 72 -3.44 8.23 1.07
C VAL A 72 -4.13 9.49 0.53
N GLY A 73 -4.64 9.44 -0.70
CA GLY A 73 -5.30 10.59 -1.32
C GLY A 73 -4.35 11.73 -1.69
N GLY A 74 -3.06 11.42 -1.87
CA GLY A 74 -2.14 12.41 -2.42
C GLY A 74 -2.48 12.80 -3.86
N ASP A 75 -1.89 13.88 -4.35
CA ASP A 75 -2.00 14.29 -5.75
C ASP A 75 -0.63 14.71 -6.32
N LEU A 76 -0.58 14.97 -7.63
CA LEU A 76 0.68 15.32 -8.29
C LEU A 76 1.27 16.62 -7.77
N GLU A 77 0.46 17.59 -7.36
CA GLU A 77 0.93 18.87 -6.84
C GLU A 77 1.51 18.72 -5.43
N LEU A 78 0.92 17.85 -4.60
CA LEU A 78 1.47 17.47 -3.30
C LEU A 78 2.85 16.82 -3.46
N LEU A 79 2.99 15.85 -4.38
CA LEU A 79 4.28 15.21 -4.65
C LEU A 79 5.35 16.23 -5.07
N LYS A 80 5.00 17.18 -5.95
CA LYS A 80 5.92 18.27 -6.35
C LYS A 80 6.29 19.16 -5.17
N ARG A 81 5.32 19.54 -4.32
CA ARG A 81 5.59 20.39 -3.13
C ARG A 81 6.47 19.67 -2.12
N LEU A 82 6.29 18.37 -1.91
CA LEU A 82 7.15 17.55 -1.04
C LEU A 82 8.58 17.51 -1.57
N VAL A 83 8.74 17.20 -2.86
CA VAL A 83 10.05 17.19 -3.52
C VAL A 83 10.72 18.56 -3.46
N ALA A 84 10.01 19.63 -3.80
CA ALA A 84 10.53 21.01 -3.72
C ALA A 84 10.91 21.43 -2.29
N ALA A 85 10.31 20.83 -1.27
CA ALA A 85 10.64 21.03 0.14
C ALA A 85 11.78 20.11 0.64
N GLY A 86 12.40 19.31 -0.24
CA GLY A 86 13.52 18.45 0.13
C GLY A 86 13.09 17.14 0.79
N PHE A 87 11.94 16.58 0.40
CA PHE A 87 11.48 15.27 0.84
C PHE A 87 11.37 14.32 -0.35
N PRO A 88 12.22 13.28 -0.43
CA PRO A 88 11.97 12.14 -1.30
C PRO A 88 10.67 11.47 -0.89
N VAL A 89 9.86 11.04 -1.86
CA VAL A 89 8.54 10.47 -1.59
C VAL A 89 8.47 9.04 -2.11
N LEU A 90 8.28 8.09 -1.23
CA LEU A 90 8.05 6.69 -1.60
C LEU A 90 6.56 6.54 -1.90
N VAL A 91 6.23 6.03 -3.08
CA VAL A 91 4.85 5.77 -3.52
C VAL A 91 4.67 4.31 -3.90
N GLU A 92 3.51 3.75 -3.58
CA GLU A 92 3.11 2.43 -4.04
C GLU A 92 2.30 2.55 -5.32
N THR A 93 2.70 1.82 -6.35
CA THR A 93 2.17 1.97 -7.70
C THR A 93 1.90 0.62 -8.29
N TRP A 94 0.94 0.55 -9.19
CA TRP A 94 0.76 -0.61 -10.01
C TRP A 94 1.94 -0.75 -11.00
N TYR A 95 2.19 -1.99 -11.40
CA TYR A 95 3.20 -2.32 -12.39
C TYR A 95 2.61 -3.31 -13.38
N VAL A 96 2.39 -2.83 -14.61
CA VAL A 96 1.77 -3.58 -15.70
C VAL A 96 2.88 -4.05 -16.64
N ARG A 97 3.18 -5.36 -16.63
CA ARG A 97 4.08 -5.98 -17.63
C ARG A 97 3.29 -6.37 -18.87
N ASP A 98 2.15 -6.99 -18.63
CA ASP A 98 1.09 -7.28 -19.59
C ASP A 98 -0.26 -7.42 -18.85
N ALA A 99 -1.34 -7.68 -19.59
CA ALA A 99 -2.68 -7.77 -19.00
C ALA A 99 -2.85 -8.90 -17.95
N ALA A 100 -2.05 -9.97 -18.04
CA ALA A 100 -2.10 -11.11 -17.13
C ALA A 100 -1.02 -11.05 -16.01
N ASP A 101 0.05 -10.28 -16.19
CA ASP A 101 1.14 -10.10 -15.22
C ASP A 101 1.20 -8.64 -14.73
N GLN A 102 0.40 -8.36 -13.72
CA GLN A 102 0.32 -7.05 -13.05
C GLN A 102 0.56 -7.21 -11.55
N LEU A 103 1.34 -6.32 -10.92
CA LEU A 103 1.68 -6.41 -9.49
C LEU A 103 1.85 -5.02 -8.83
N GLY A 104 1.83 -4.97 -7.51
CA GLY A 104 2.24 -3.81 -6.73
C GLY A 104 3.75 -3.59 -6.79
N HIS A 105 4.17 -2.33 -6.83
CA HIS A 105 5.56 -1.93 -6.93
C HIS A 105 5.81 -0.59 -6.27
N TYR A 106 6.95 -0.45 -5.61
CA TYR A 106 7.35 0.80 -4.98
C TYR A 106 8.29 1.60 -5.86
N ARG A 107 8.08 2.92 -5.87
CA ARG A 107 8.93 3.88 -6.58
C ARG A 107 9.30 5.02 -5.66
N LEU A 108 10.52 5.51 -5.78
CA LEU A 108 10.97 6.68 -5.04
C LEU A 108 10.98 7.89 -5.96
N ILE A 109 10.12 8.87 -5.67
CA ILE A 109 10.08 10.15 -6.39
C ILE A 109 11.17 11.05 -5.82
N VAL A 110 12.08 11.49 -6.70
CA VAL A 110 13.24 12.31 -6.34
C VAL A 110 13.29 13.61 -7.12
N GLY A 111 12.42 13.81 -8.12
CA GLY A 111 12.40 15.04 -8.91
C GLY A 111 11.15 15.17 -9.77
N TYR A 112 10.99 16.35 -10.38
CA TYR A 112 9.96 16.62 -11.37
C TYR A 112 10.41 17.70 -12.36
N ASP A 113 9.82 17.69 -13.55
CA ASP A 113 9.96 18.73 -14.57
C ASP A 113 8.60 19.04 -15.20
N ASP A 114 8.00 20.18 -14.84
CA ASP A 114 6.71 20.60 -15.42
C ASP A 114 6.81 21.00 -16.89
N GLY A 115 7.99 21.43 -17.36
CA GLY A 115 8.19 21.75 -18.77
C GLY A 115 8.12 20.50 -19.64
N ALA A 116 8.56 19.37 -19.09
CA ALA A 116 8.56 18.07 -19.76
C ALA A 116 7.41 17.13 -19.32
N GLY A 117 6.68 17.45 -18.25
CA GLY A 117 5.48 16.73 -17.81
C GLY A 117 5.73 15.38 -17.14
N HIS A 118 6.84 15.23 -16.40
CA HIS A 118 7.21 13.95 -15.78
C HIS A 118 7.83 14.11 -14.38
N PHE A 119 7.77 13.03 -13.60
CA PHE A 119 8.59 12.84 -12.41
C PHE A 119 9.88 12.11 -12.76
N LEU A 120 10.93 12.38 -11.99
CA LEU A 120 12.15 11.60 -11.92
C LEU A 120 12.04 10.64 -10.74
N THR A 121 12.25 9.35 -11.01
CA THR A 121 12.11 8.29 -10.00
C THR A 121 13.34 7.40 -9.94
N TYR A 122 13.61 6.85 -8.75
CA TYR A 122 14.45 5.67 -8.62
C TYR A 122 13.52 4.46 -8.54
N ASP A 123 13.71 3.52 -9.45
CA ASP A 123 12.90 2.31 -9.56
C ASP A 123 13.80 1.09 -9.36
N SER A 124 13.53 0.32 -8.30
CA SER A 124 14.40 -0.80 -7.92
C SER A 124 14.43 -1.95 -8.94
N LEU A 125 13.49 -2.01 -9.88
CA LEU A 125 13.50 -2.96 -11.02
C LEU A 125 14.26 -2.41 -12.22
N HIS A 126 14.14 -1.12 -12.51
CA HIS A 126 14.55 -0.55 -13.79
C HIS A 126 15.82 0.28 -13.75
N GLY A 127 16.21 0.80 -12.58
CA GLY A 127 17.38 1.65 -12.44
C GLY A 127 17.10 2.98 -11.74
N PRO A 128 18.15 3.77 -11.54
CA PRO A 128 17.99 5.18 -11.16
C PRO A 128 17.49 5.99 -12.36
N ASP A 129 17.04 7.21 -12.06
CA ASP A 129 16.72 8.25 -13.03
C ASP A 129 15.67 7.88 -14.09
N ILE A 130 14.68 7.07 -13.69
CA ILE A 130 13.56 6.67 -14.54
C ILE A 130 12.54 7.81 -14.60
N LEU A 131 12.27 8.28 -15.82
CA LEU A 131 11.25 9.30 -16.07
C LEU A 131 9.88 8.62 -16.20
N ILE A 132 8.89 9.12 -15.47
CA ILE A 132 7.50 8.66 -15.56
C ILE A 132 6.57 9.85 -15.80
N GLY A 133 5.70 9.75 -16.81
CA GLY A 133 4.77 10.83 -17.13
C GLY A 133 3.81 11.11 -15.96
N TYR A 134 3.41 12.36 -15.78
CA TYR A 134 2.47 12.75 -14.71
C TYR A 134 1.17 11.94 -14.71
N ARG A 135 0.57 11.77 -15.89
CA ARG A 135 -0.64 10.96 -16.05
C ARG A 135 -0.39 9.48 -15.79
N GLU A 136 0.72 8.96 -16.29
CA GLU A 136 1.10 7.56 -16.12
C GLU A 136 1.30 7.21 -14.64
N LEU A 137 2.03 8.05 -13.91
CA LEU A 137 2.21 7.88 -12.47
C LEU A 137 0.86 7.93 -11.74
N ASP A 138 0.01 8.93 -12.00
CA ASP A 138 -1.28 9.06 -11.30
C ASP A 138 -2.17 7.82 -11.50
N GLU A 139 -2.24 7.31 -12.74
CA GLU A 139 -3.00 6.10 -13.05
C GLU A 139 -2.46 4.89 -12.25
N LEU A 140 -1.16 4.62 -12.30
CA LEU A 140 -0.57 3.50 -11.55
C LEU A 140 -0.69 3.67 -10.04
N TRP A 141 -0.58 4.91 -9.54
CA TRP A 141 -0.64 5.25 -8.12
C TRP A 141 -2.06 5.16 -7.55
N ARG A 142 -3.07 5.45 -8.37
CA ARG A 142 -4.49 5.34 -8.01
C ARG A 142 -4.83 3.94 -7.50
N VAL A 143 -4.23 2.87 -8.03
CA VAL A 143 -4.54 1.48 -7.64
C VAL A 143 -4.32 1.23 -6.13
N PHE A 144 -3.46 2.03 -5.49
CA PHE A 144 -3.17 1.98 -4.06
C PHE A 144 -3.69 3.22 -3.32
N ASN A 145 -4.85 3.74 -3.75
CA ASN A 145 -5.50 4.93 -3.21
C ASN A 145 -4.56 6.16 -3.10
N ARG A 146 -3.56 6.24 -3.99
CA ARG A 146 -2.53 7.28 -3.95
C ARG A 146 -1.78 7.35 -2.60
N VAL A 147 -1.38 6.18 -2.08
CA VAL A 147 -0.59 6.06 -0.86
C VAL A 147 0.84 6.55 -1.04
N TYR A 148 1.32 7.33 -0.07
CA TYR A 148 2.69 7.81 -0.04
C TYR A 148 3.28 7.72 1.37
N LEU A 149 4.59 7.50 1.43
CA LEU A 149 5.39 7.50 2.64
C LEU A 149 6.48 8.57 2.52
N VAL A 150 6.61 9.36 3.58
CA VAL A 150 7.72 10.32 3.77
C VAL A 150 8.47 9.97 5.04
N ALA A 151 9.72 9.55 4.90
CA ALA A 151 10.68 9.40 5.99
C ALA A 151 11.49 10.69 6.14
N TYR A 152 11.71 11.15 7.37
CA TYR A 152 12.40 12.42 7.64
C TYR A 152 13.00 12.48 9.05
N PRO A 153 14.06 13.27 9.26
CA PRO A 153 14.61 13.47 10.59
C PRO A 153 13.74 14.48 11.37
N ALA A 154 13.74 14.37 12.70
CA ALA A 154 12.76 15.04 13.56
C ALA A 154 12.75 16.57 13.41
N GLU A 155 13.91 17.17 13.11
CA GLU A 155 14.06 18.61 12.87
C GLU A 155 13.31 19.13 11.63
N ARG A 156 12.96 18.24 10.68
CA ARG A 156 12.20 18.58 9.47
C ARG A 156 10.69 18.48 9.65
N ALA A 157 10.20 18.17 10.86
CA ALA A 157 8.77 17.98 11.13
C ALA A 157 7.91 19.21 10.81
N ALA A 158 8.40 20.42 11.12
CA ALA A 158 7.68 21.66 10.84
C ALA A 158 7.56 21.94 9.34
N ASP A 159 8.61 21.65 8.57
CA ASP A 159 8.60 21.81 7.11
C ASP A 159 7.61 20.83 6.47
N LEU A 160 7.63 19.55 6.90
CA LEU A 160 6.68 18.57 6.39
C LEU A 160 5.24 18.95 6.74
N ALA A 161 4.99 19.38 7.98
CA ALA A 161 3.66 19.83 8.40
C ALA A 161 3.17 21.04 7.58
N ALA A 162 4.06 21.96 7.19
CA ALA A 162 3.71 23.08 6.33
C ALA A 162 3.32 22.64 4.91
N VAL A 163 3.94 21.58 4.38
CA VAL A 163 3.58 21.01 3.08
C VAL A 163 2.27 20.22 3.15
N LEU A 164 2.11 19.34 4.14
CA LEU A 164 0.92 18.49 4.26
C LEU A 164 -0.31 19.28 4.70
N GLY A 165 -0.13 20.32 5.52
CA GLY A 165 -1.24 21.11 6.03
C GLY A 165 -2.25 20.23 6.78
N PRO A 166 -3.56 20.35 6.50
CA PRO A 166 -4.59 19.52 7.13
C PRO A 166 -4.42 18.02 6.90
N ASP A 167 -3.84 17.60 5.76
CA ASP A 167 -3.65 16.19 5.41
C ASP A 167 -2.54 15.52 6.23
N LEU A 168 -1.85 16.28 7.09
CA LEU A 168 -1.06 15.68 8.15
C LEU A 168 -1.95 14.88 9.11
N ASP A 169 -3.21 15.28 9.31
CA ASP A 169 -4.20 14.46 10.01
C ASP A 169 -4.71 13.35 9.11
N GLU A 170 -4.65 12.12 9.61
CA GLU A 170 -4.99 10.93 8.83
C GLU A 170 -6.46 10.91 8.43
N ARG A 171 -7.37 11.26 9.34
CA ARG A 171 -8.81 11.28 9.07
C ARG A 171 -9.16 12.32 8.01
N THR A 172 -8.49 13.47 8.03
CA THR A 172 -8.62 14.51 7.00
C THR A 172 -8.15 14.02 5.64
N ALA A 173 -6.97 13.41 5.56
CA ALA A 173 -6.46 12.82 4.33
C ALA A 173 -7.39 11.71 3.80
N MET A 174 -7.91 10.83 4.67
CA MET A 174 -8.90 9.81 4.28
C MET A 174 -10.20 10.41 3.74
N GLY A 175 -10.68 11.51 4.32
CA GLY A 175 -11.85 12.23 3.80
C GLY A 175 -11.62 12.77 2.38
N GLY A 176 -10.44 13.35 2.10
CA GLY A 176 -10.07 13.78 0.75
C GLY A 176 -9.95 12.63 -0.24
N ALA A 177 -9.35 11.52 0.19
CA ALA A 177 -9.23 10.29 -0.60
C ALA A 177 -10.60 9.70 -0.94
N LEU A 178 -11.52 9.66 0.04
CA LEU A 178 -12.90 9.19 -0.13
C LEU A 178 -13.62 9.96 -1.23
N GLU A 179 -13.58 11.29 -1.18
CA GLU A 179 -14.26 12.13 -2.16
C GLU A 179 -13.66 12.01 -3.56
N THR A 180 -12.34 11.86 -3.64
CA THR A 180 -11.65 11.58 -4.92
C THR A 180 -12.06 10.23 -5.49
N ALA A 181 -12.01 9.16 -4.69
CA ALA A 181 -12.39 7.82 -5.11
C ALA A 181 -13.88 7.76 -5.50
N ARG A 182 -14.76 8.47 -4.78
CA ARG A 182 -16.19 8.58 -5.10
C ARG A 182 -16.40 9.20 -6.48
N ARG A 183 -15.73 10.32 -6.77
CA ARG A 183 -15.80 10.96 -8.09
C ARG A 183 -15.31 10.03 -9.18
N GLU A 184 -14.15 9.40 -8.99
CA GLU A 184 -13.54 8.50 -9.98
C GLU A 184 -14.38 7.23 -10.22
N ALA A 185 -15.10 6.75 -9.20
CA ALA A 185 -15.98 5.59 -9.31
C ALA A 185 -17.28 5.91 -10.07
N LEU A 186 -17.76 7.16 -10.00
CA LEU A 186 -18.95 7.63 -10.70
C LEU A 186 -18.64 8.15 -12.11
N GLU A 187 -17.43 8.65 -12.32
CA GLU A 187 -16.96 9.27 -13.56
C GLU A 187 -15.58 8.69 -13.94
N PRO A 188 -15.50 7.38 -14.26
CA PRO A 188 -14.23 6.77 -14.63
C PRO A 188 -13.71 7.35 -15.96
N PRO A 189 -12.38 7.44 -16.14
CA PRO A 189 -11.80 8.00 -17.35
C PRO A 189 -12.04 7.11 -18.58
N ASP A 190 -12.40 7.72 -19.71
CA ASP A 190 -12.58 7.01 -20.99
C ASP A 190 -11.25 6.55 -21.63
N THR A 191 -10.13 7.11 -21.19
CA THR A 191 -8.80 6.81 -21.74
C THR A 191 -7.80 6.66 -20.61
N CYS A 192 -6.76 5.88 -20.87
CA CYS A 192 -5.64 5.65 -19.96
C CYS A 192 -4.35 5.49 -20.78
N VAL A 193 -3.21 5.65 -20.12
CA VAL A 193 -1.88 5.46 -20.70
C VAL A 193 -1.09 4.35 -20.01
N ALA A 194 -1.49 3.96 -18.79
CA ALA A 194 -0.71 3.04 -17.96
C ALA A 194 -1.38 1.69 -17.68
N TYR A 195 -2.72 1.63 -17.68
CA TYR A 195 -3.44 0.37 -17.42
C TYR A 195 -3.40 -0.59 -18.60
N ALA A 196 -3.53 -1.88 -18.30
CA ALA A 196 -3.74 -2.89 -19.33
C ALA A 196 -5.09 -2.71 -20.05
N ASP A 197 -6.13 -2.38 -19.28
CA ASP A 197 -7.45 -1.97 -19.77
C ASP A 197 -7.90 -0.71 -19.02
N CYS A 198 -8.33 0.32 -19.75
CA CYS A 198 -8.84 1.55 -19.13
C CYS A 198 -10.13 1.31 -18.34
N ALA A 199 -10.88 0.25 -18.66
CA ALA A 199 -12.03 -0.18 -17.88
C ALA A 199 -11.66 -0.56 -16.44
N ASP A 200 -10.41 -0.94 -16.15
CA ASP A 200 -9.94 -1.26 -14.80
C ASP A 200 -9.97 -0.04 -13.85
N ALA A 201 -10.04 1.19 -14.40
CA ALA A 201 -10.11 2.40 -13.60
C ALA A 201 -11.35 2.45 -12.68
N GLU A 202 -12.51 1.98 -13.15
CA GLU A 202 -13.76 1.95 -12.36
C GLU A 202 -13.67 1.01 -11.16
N PRO A 203 -13.30 -0.29 -11.30
CA PRO A 203 -13.15 -1.18 -10.14
C PRO A 203 -12.05 -0.72 -9.18
N PHE A 204 -10.94 -0.13 -9.65
CA PHE A 204 -9.94 0.47 -8.75
C PHE A 204 -10.52 1.62 -7.92
N ALA A 205 -11.31 2.51 -8.53
CA ALA A 205 -11.93 3.60 -7.81
C ALA A 205 -12.96 3.12 -6.77
N TRP A 206 -13.78 2.11 -7.09
CA TRP A 206 -14.67 1.47 -6.12
C TRP A 206 -13.90 0.78 -4.97
N PHE A 207 -12.77 0.16 -5.28
CA PHE A 207 -11.90 -0.45 -4.28
C PHE A 207 -11.30 0.60 -3.32
N ASN A 208 -10.84 1.73 -3.85
CA ASN A 208 -10.31 2.85 -3.07
C ASN A 208 -11.39 3.53 -2.23
N LEU A 209 -12.61 3.63 -2.76
CA LEU A 209 -13.77 4.13 -2.03
C LEU A 209 -14.03 3.24 -0.81
N GLY A 210 -14.08 1.92 -1.02
CA GLY A 210 -14.20 0.94 0.06
C GLY A 210 -13.10 1.09 1.11
N SER A 211 -11.85 1.21 0.67
CA SER A 211 -10.68 1.35 1.56
C SER A 211 -10.75 2.60 2.43
N SER A 212 -11.19 3.72 1.84
CA SER A 212 -11.36 4.98 2.57
C SER A 212 -12.56 4.92 3.54
N LEU A 213 -13.65 4.22 3.17
CA LEU A 213 -14.81 4.01 4.03
C LEU A 213 -14.49 3.12 5.25
N VAL A 214 -13.71 2.04 5.06
CA VAL A 214 -13.21 1.21 6.18
C VAL A 214 -12.45 2.07 7.18
N ALA A 215 -11.47 2.86 6.70
CA ALA A 215 -10.66 3.71 7.56
C ALA A 215 -11.48 4.79 8.31
N LEU A 216 -12.64 5.18 7.76
CA LEU A 216 -13.54 6.15 8.37
C LEU A 216 -14.61 5.53 9.29
N GLY A 217 -14.76 4.20 9.27
CA GLY A 217 -15.70 3.43 10.08
C GLY A 217 -17.08 3.21 9.43
N GLU A 218 -17.24 3.53 8.15
CA GLU A 218 -18.50 3.38 7.39
C GLU A 218 -18.55 2.00 6.73
N VAL A 219 -18.75 0.98 7.56
CA VAL A 219 -18.46 -0.43 7.23
C VAL A 219 -19.40 -1.01 6.17
N GLU A 220 -20.70 -0.75 6.27
CA GLU A 220 -21.70 -1.27 5.34
C GLU A 220 -21.51 -0.70 3.92
N GLU A 221 -21.28 0.61 3.83
CA GLU A 221 -20.95 1.27 2.58
C GLU A 221 -19.62 0.77 2.00
N ALA A 222 -18.63 0.50 2.86
CA ALA A 222 -17.35 -0.05 2.43
C ALA A 222 -17.54 -1.43 1.79
N ALA A 223 -18.30 -2.31 2.44
CA ALA A 223 -18.60 -3.65 1.93
C ALA A 223 -19.33 -3.58 0.58
N ALA A 224 -20.29 -2.66 0.41
CA ALA A 224 -20.99 -2.44 -0.85
C ALA A 224 -20.06 -1.91 -1.97
N ALA A 225 -19.13 -1.02 -1.64
CA ALA A 225 -18.13 -0.53 -2.57
C ALA A 225 -17.20 -1.65 -3.06
N TYR A 226 -16.74 -2.53 -2.16
CA TYR A 226 -15.95 -3.69 -2.53
C TYR A 226 -16.73 -4.73 -3.34
N ASP A 227 -18.00 -4.96 -3.03
CA ASP A 227 -18.85 -5.81 -3.87
C ASP A 227 -18.95 -5.27 -5.30
N ARG A 228 -19.12 -3.96 -5.46
CA ARG A 228 -19.15 -3.31 -6.76
C ARG A 228 -17.83 -3.45 -7.51
N ALA A 229 -16.70 -3.21 -6.85
CA ALA A 229 -15.37 -3.40 -7.43
C ALA A 229 -15.18 -4.85 -7.92
N ARG A 230 -15.53 -5.84 -7.09
CA ARG A 230 -15.41 -7.26 -7.43
C ARG A 230 -16.35 -7.69 -8.56
N LEU A 231 -17.56 -7.13 -8.62
CA LEU A 231 -18.53 -7.41 -9.69
C LEU A 231 -18.03 -6.92 -11.05
N LEU A 232 -17.35 -5.77 -11.07
CA LEU A 232 -16.73 -5.20 -12.28
C LEU A 232 -15.48 -5.96 -12.71
N GLY A 233 -14.80 -6.58 -11.76
CA GLY A 233 -13.59 -7.37 -11.97
C GLY A 233 -12.36 -6.66 -11.40
N LEU A 234 -11.52 -7.42 -10.71
CA LEU A 234 -10.25 -6.93 -10.16
C LEU A 234 -9.10 -7.79 -10.69
N PRO A 235 -7.91 -7.21 -10.91
CA PRO A 235 -6.71 -7.99 -11.17
C PRO A 235 -6.45 -9.01 -10.06
N GLY A 236 -6.02 -10.22 -10.43
CA GLY A 236 -5.92 -11.35 -9.48
C GLY A 236 -4.95 -11.15 -8.31
N ARG A 237 -4.00 -10.20 -8.42
CA ARG A 237 -3.02 -9.89 -7.37
C ARG A 237 -3.41 -8.71 -6.48
N MET A 238 -4.59 -8.12 -6.67
CA MET A 238 -5.03 -6.96 -5.87
C MET A 238 -5.01 -7.28 -4.36
N LEU A 239 -5.51 -8.46 -3.98
CA LEU A 239 -5.57 -8.93 -2.59
C LEU A 239 -4.25 -9.46 -2.04
N TRP A 240 -3.16 -9.41 -2.81
CA TRP A 240 -1.83 -9.74 -2.28
C TRP A 240 -1.25 -8.58 -1.47
N TYR A 241 -1.74 -7.36 -1.70
CA TYR A 241 -1.22 -6.14 -1.09
C TYR A 241 -2.28 -5.36 -0.31
N GLN A 242 -3.56 -5.57 -0.61
CA GLN A 242 -4.66 -4.75 -0.09
C GLN A 242 -5.75 -5.63 0.55
N PHE A 243 -5.94 -5.47 1.86
CA PHE A 243 -6.75 -6.37 2.69
C PHE A 243 -8.08 -5.78 3.17
N GLY A 244 -8.36 -4.51 2.84
CA GLY A 244 -9.57 -3.81 3.27
C GLY A 244 -10.91 -4.55 2.99
N PRO A 245 -11.07 -5.33 1.90
CA PRO A 245 -12.27 -6.15 1.73
C PRO A 245 -12.52 -7.15 2.86
N TYR A 246 -11.47 -7.77 3.41
CA TYR A 246 -11.63 -8.71 4.53
C TYR A 246 -12.13 -7.99 5.78
N GLU A 247 -11.55 -6.84 6.09
CA GLU A 247 -11.94 -6.01 7.23
C GLU A 247 -13.37 -5.52 7.11
N ALA A 248 -13.75 -4.98 5.93
CA ALA A 248 -15.10 -4.50 5.66
C ALA A 248 -16.15 -5.61 5.81
N TYR A 249 -15.92 -6.78 5.19
CA TYR A 249 -16.86 -7.89 5.29
C TYR A 249 -16.93 -8.45 6.70
N TYR A 250 -15.80 -8.57 7.41
CA TYR A 250 -15.79 -9.02 8.79
C TYR A 250 -16.59 -8.08 9.70
N ALA A 251 -16.31 -6.77 9.62
CA ALA A 251 -16.99 -5.77 10.43
C ALA A 251 -18.50 -5.68 10.09
N ALA A 252 -18.89 -5.93 8.83
CA ALA A 252 -20.28 -6.01 8.39
C ALA A 252 -20.99 -7.32 8.79
N GLY A 253 -20.30 -8.24 9.48
CA GLY A 253 -20.85 -9.55 9.87
C GLY A 253 -20.98 -10.56 8.72
N ARG A 254 -20.33 -10.30 7.58
CA ARG A 254 -20.33 -11.13 6.37
C ARG A 254 -19.18 -12.14 6.42
N TYR A 255 -19.19 -12.98 7.45
CA TYR A 255 -18.08 -13.88 7.78
C TYR A 255 -17.87 -14.96 6.71
N GLU A 256 -18.94 -15.49 6.14
CA GLU A 256 -18.89 -16.44 5.04
C GLU A 256 -18.21 -15.84 3.79
N GLU A 257 -18.45 -14.57 3.49
CA GLU A 257 -17.77 -13.87 2.39
C GLU A 257 -16.29 -13.63 2.65
N VAL A 258 -15.88 -13.37 3.89
CA VAL A 258 -14.47 -13.32 4.28
C VAL A 258 -13.81 -14.67 4.00
N ILE A 259 -14.42 -15.77 4.46
CA ILE A 259 -13.89 -17.13 4.25
C ILE A 259 -13.79 -17.45 2.75
N ALA A 260 -14.87 -17.19 1.99
CA ALA A 260 -14.88 -17.45 0.56
C ALA A 260 -13.83 -16.63 -0.21
N LEU A 261 -13.63 -15.36 0.17
CA LEU A 261 -12.61 -14.51 -0.44
C LEU A 261 -11.20 -14.97 -0.09
N ALA A 262 -10.96 -15.34 1.17
CA ALA A 262 -9.67 -15.86 1.61
C ALA A 262 -9.36 -17.20 0.93
N ASP A 263 -10.32 -18.12 0.83
CA ASP A 263 -10.16 -19.41 0.15
C ASP A 263 -9.81 -19.22 -1.33
N ALA A 264 -10.49 -18.31 -2.03
CA ALA A 264 -10.20 -18.00 -3.43
C ALA A 264 -8.79 -17.41 -3.61
N THR A 265 -8.35 -16.56 -2.68
CA THR A 265 -7.01 -15.94 -2.69
C THR A 265 -5.93 -16.98 -2.42
N LEU A 266 -6.14 -17.80 -1.38
CA LEU A 266 -5.20 -18.85 -0.93
C LEU A 266 -5.09 -20.02 -1.91
N ALA A 267 -6.11 -20.23 -2.76
CA ALA A 267 -6.04 -21.20 -3.86
C ALA A 267 -5.02 -20.80 -4.94
N VAL A 268 -4.75 -19.50 -5.08
CA VAL A 268 -3.79 -18.96 -6.07
C VAL A 268 -2.39 -18.82 -5.47
N THR A 269 -2.28 -18.31 -4.25
CA THR A 269 -1.00 -18.13 -3.56
C THR A 269 -1.16 -18.42 -2.07
N ARG A 270 -0.24 -19.17 -1.47
CA ARG A 270 -0.41 -19.66 -0.08
C ARG A 270 0.36 -18.86 0.96
N ASN A 271 1.23 -17.95 0.58
CA ASN A 271 2.09 -17.18 1.48
C ASN A 271 1.52 -15.76 1.66
N LEU A 272 0.32 -15.70 2.23
CA LEU A 272 -0.37 -14.46 2.59
C LEU A 272 -0.95 -14.64 3.99
N GLU A 273 -0.19 -14.26 5.01
CA GLU A 273 -0.58 -14.42 6.41
C GLU A 273 -1.88 -13.67 6.73
N GLU A 274 -2.15 -12.53 6.08
CA GLU A 274 -3.35 -11.73 6.29
C GLU A 274 -4.59 -12.50 5.83
N SER A 275 -4.52 -13.22 4.71
CA SER A 275 -5.63 -14.06 4.25
C SER A 275 -5.95 -15.18 5.24
N TYR A 276 -4.93 -15.79 5.87
CA TYR A 276 -5.17 -16.78 6.94
C TYR A 276 -5.76 -16.11 8.18
N TYR A 277 -5.19 -15.00 8.63
CA TYR A 277 -5.68 -14.28 9.81
C TYR A 277 -7.14 -13.87 9.65
N TRP A 278 -7.52 -13.26 8.53
CA TRP A 278 -8.90 -12.86 8.30
C TRP A 278 -9.86 -14.05 8.17
N ARG A 279 -9.45 -15.15 7.52
CA ARG A 279 -10.24 -16.38 7.50
C ARG A 279 -10.41 -16.96 8.91
N GLY A 280 -9.36 -16.95 9.72
CA GLY A 280 -9.38 -17.41 11.10
C GLY A 280 -10.30 -16.55 11.98
N MET A 281 -10.24 -15.22 11.83
CA MET A 281 -11.16 -14.29 12.51
C MET A 281 -12.62 -14.59 12.15
N ALA A 282 -12.93 -14.79 10.87
CA ALA A 282 -14.28 -15.12 10.41
C ALA A 282 -14.76 -16.50 10.90
N ARG A 283 -13.89 -17.53 10.87
CA ARG A 283 -14.19 -18.85 11.44
C ARG A 283 -14.49 -18.79 12.92
N LEU A 284 -13.71 -18.01 13.67
CA LEU A 284 -13.94 -17.79 15.09
C LEU A 284 -15.30 -17.14 15.35
N ALA A 285 -15.68 -16.14 14.55
CA ALA A 285 -16.98 -15.48 14.66
C ALA A 285 -18.16 -16.43 14.36
N LEU A 286 -17.94 -17.45 13.53
CA LEU A 286 -18.90 -18.52 13.25
C LEU A 286 -18.83 -19.71 14.23
N GLY A 287 -17.94 -19.65 15.23
CA GLY A 287 -17.77 -20.69 16.25
C GLY A 287 -16.85 -21.86 15.87
N ASP A 288 -16.19 -21.81 14.71
CA ASP A 288 -15.16 -22.78 14.31
C ASP A 288 -13.81 -22.42 14.94
N VAL A 289 -13.70 -22.68 16.24
CA VAL A 289 -12.50 -22.36 17.05
C VAL A 289 -11.26 -23.13 16.58
N GLU A 290 -11.44 -24.40 16.20
CA GLU A 290 -10.33 -25.25 15.75
C GLU A 290 -9.81 -24.80 14.38
N GLY A 291 -10.70 -24.49 13.43
CA GLY A 291 -10.31 -23.94 12.13
C GLY A 291 -9.67 -22.55 12.24
N ALA A 292 -10.15 -21.71 13.17
CA ALA A 292 -9.53 -20.42 13.47
C ALA A 292 -8.10 -20.56 14.02
N ARG A 293 -7.90 -21.44 15.00
CA ARG A 293 -6.57 -21.73 15.56
C ARG A 293 -5.60 -22.19 14.47
N ALA A 294 -6.02 -23.14 13.64
CA ALA A 294 -5.19 -23.66 12.56
C ALA A 294 -4.78 -22.56 11.56
N ASP A 295 -5.68 -21.61 11.26
CA ASP A 295 -5.37 -20.48 10.39
C ASP A 295 -4.38 -19.52 11.03
N PHE A 296 -4.55 -19.15 12.31
CA PHE A 296 -3.60 -18.28 13.01
C PHE A 296 -2.22 -18.92 13.17
N GLU A 297 -2.15 -20.22 13.44
CA GLU A 297 -0.89 -20.96 13.48
C GLU A 297 -0.23 -21.02 12.10
N THR A 298 -1.02 -21.15 11.03
CA THR A 298 -0.50 -21.09 9.65
C THR A 298 0.03 -19.70 9.33
N ALA A 299 -0.67 -18.64 9.72
CA ALA A 299 -0.21 -17.26 9.57
C ALA A 299 1.14 -17.03 10.25
N LEU A 300 1.33 -17.53 11.47
CA LEU A 300 2.62 -17.49 12.18
C LEU A 300 3.72 -18.36 11.56
N GLY A 301 3.34 -19.37 10.78
CA GLY A 301 4.29 -20.17 10.00
C GLY A 301 4.91 -19.40 8.84
N TYR A 302 4.21 -18.39 8.32
CA TYR A 302 4.73 -17.44 7.34
C TYR A 302 5.39 -16.24 8.04
N HIS A 303 4.69 -15.60 8.97
CA HIS A 303 5.22 -14.45 9.70
C HIS A 303 5.45 -14.80 11.17
N GLU A 304 6.65 -15.29 11.49
CA GLU A 304 7.00 -15.62 12.87
C GLU A 304 6.89 -14.38 13.77
N GLY A 305 6.10 -14.49 14.84
CA GLY A 305 5.93 -13.39 15.80
C GLY A 305 4.96 -12.30 15.35
N TRP A 306 4.18 -12.51 14.28
CA TRP A 306 3.22 -11.51 13.80
C TRP A 306 2.18 -11.14 14.88
N PRO A 307 2.14 -9.88 15.34
CA PRO A 307 1.29 -9.49 16.48
C PRO A 307 -0.20 -9.82 16.32
N PRO A 308 -0.86 -9.60 15.16
CA PRO A 308 -2.28 -9.91 14.98
C PRO A 308 -2.61 -11.38 15.25
N ALA A 309 -1.81 -12.31 14.72
CA ALA A 309 -2.04 -13.74 14.91
C ALA A 309 -1.70 -14.20 16.34
N LEU A 310 -0.65 -13.65 16.95
CA LEU A 310 -0.32 -13.92 18.37
C LEU A 310 -1.44 -13.47 19.31
N GLU A 311 -1.97 -12.27 19.09
CA GLU A 311 -3.07 -11.73 19.89
C GLU A 311 -4.34 -12.58 19.74
N ALA A 312 -4.69 -12.96 18.51
CA ALA A 312 -5.83 -13.80 18.24
C ALA A 312 -5.71 -15.18 18.94
N LEU A 313 -4.54 -15.83 18.86
CA LEU A 313 -4.28 -17.08 19.59
C LEU A 313 -4.29 -16.92 21.11
N GLY A 314 -3.84 -15.76 21.62
CA GLY A 314 -3.92 -15.41 23.03
C GLY A 314 -5.37 -15.40 23.51
N ARG A 315 -6.25 -14.70 22.79
CA ARG A 315 -7.70 -14.62 23.08
C ARG A 315 -8.38 -16.00 23.08
N LEU A 316 -7.92 -16.94 22.24
CA LEU A 316 -8.43 -18.31 22.22
C LEU A 316 -8.00 -19.18 23.43
N LYS A 317 -6.93 -18.81 24.13
CA LYS A 317 -6.45 -19.56 25.32
C LYS A 317 -7.14 -19.11 26.60
N GLU A 318 -7.75 -17.93 26.59
CA GLU A 318 -8.43 -17.32 27.73
C GLU A 318 -9.92 -17.68 27.82
N GLN A 319 -10.48 -18.33 26.79
CA GLN A 319 -11.86 -18.84 26.72
C GLN A 319 -11.93 -20.29 27.23
#